data_AF-A0A0X1KHU0-F1
#
_entry.id   AF-A0A0X1KHU0-F1
#
_cell.length_a   1.000
_cell.length_b   1.000
_cell.length_c   1.000
_cell.angle_alpha   90.00
_cell.angle_beta   90.00
_cell.angle_gamma   90.00
#
_symmetry.space_group_name_H-M   'P 1'
#
loop_
_entity.id
_entity.type
_entity.pdbx_description
1 polymer ?
#
loop_
_entity_poly.entity_id
_entity_poly.type
_entity_poly.pdbx_seq_one_letter_code
_entity_poly.pdbx_strand_id
1 'polypeptide(L)'
;MGMFDKRKQGVTWDYLRERHPEILSELKTLRDWEGVKAIVPEAEKLGDYSLFSLQALASFIKEFHIERGILGERLETINQKLEDTRTEMRERNSTLEKRINSLEKDLREVQRKVLLVEGIGNILPRINELEEKLEMNQAEILARFEKSYMRLIEEKVEELVNERIKELQSSALGSSDDLAKFLRDLQERHEKLILENYELRHQVERLRGLLQKREREVADLKKKISNYNGLYKRIDELQKRLQEYEQRAEKLSKAEKELLRLTGAGSLEEAVEAVRRMKEEYVPKSKVSPLISELKRLQERLEELENENSALREKNEKLAHALKMLLGKEESEES
;
A
#
# COMPACT_ATOMS: atom_id res chain seq x y z
N MET A 1 -46.94 -66.76 63.70
CA MET A 1 -47.17 -66.50 62.26
C MET A 1 -47.98 -65.22 62.17
N GLY A 2 -47.48 -64.20 61.47
CA GLY A 2 -48.15 -62.90 61.20
C GLY A 2 -48.20 -61.94 62.40
N MET A 3 -47.88 -60.65 62.31
CA MET A 3 -47.57 -59.76 61.20
C MET A 3 -46.75 -58.60 61.81
N PHE A 4 -45.52 -58.41 61.34
CA PHE A 4 -44.85 -57.12 61.50
C PHE A 4 -45.60 -56.12 60.61
N ASP A 5 -46.46 -55.28 61.20
CA ASP A 5 -46.92 -54.06 60.55
C ASP A 5 -45.73 -53.11 60.41
N LYS A 6 -44.98 -53.28 59.32
CA LYS A 6 -44.09 -52.26 58.79
C LYS A 6 -44.95 -51.08 58.35
N ARG A 7 -45.26 -50.18 59.30
CA ARG A 7 -45.74 -48.84 59.00
C ARG A 7 -44.76 -48.23 58.00
N LYS A 8 -45.18 -48.09 56.75
CA LYS A 8 -44.50 -47.27 55.77
C LYS A 8 -44.56 -45.84 56.29
N GLN A 9 -43.53 -45.42 57.04
CA GLN A 9 -43.24 -44.00 57.24
C GLN A 9 -42.91 -43.44 55.87
N GLY A 10 -43.94 -42.97 55.17
CA GLY A 10 -43.77 -42.20 53.94
C GLY A 10 -43.02 -40.92 54.25
N VAL A 11 -42.30 -40.41 53.25
CA VAL A 11 -41.64 -39.10 53.30
C VAL A 11 -42.75 -38.06 53.31
N THR A 12 -43.09 -37.53 54.49
CA THR A 12 -44.13 -36.50 54.64
C THR A 12 -43.60 -35.11 54.34
N TRP A 13 -44.42 -34.20 53.83
CA TRP A 13 -44.05 -32.79 53.63
C TRP A 13 -43.43 -32.14 54.88
N ASP A 14 -43.93 -32.48 56.07
CA ASP A 14 -43.35 -32.04 57.34
C ASP A 14 -41.96 -32.66 57.60
N TYR A 15 -41.73 -33.91 57.18
CA TYR A 15 -40.41 -34.55 57.22
C TYR A 15 -39.41 -33.88 56.27
N LEU A 16 -39.83 -33.49 55.06
CA LEU A 16 -39.03 -32.69 54.12
C LEU A 16 -38.67 -31.32 54.71
N ARG A 17 -39.63 -30.67 55.36
CA ARG A 17 -39.44 -29.36 56.00
C ARG A 17 -38.47 -29.41 57.18
N GLU A 18 -38.49 -30.47 57.98
CA GLU A 18 -37.62 -30.61 59.15
C GLU A 18 -36.23 -31.16 58.81
N ARG A 19 -36.12 -32.13 57.89
CA ARG A 19 -34.85 -32.86 57.63
C ARG A 19 -34.14 -32.50 56.34
N HIS A 20 -34.82 -31.92 55.35
CA HIS A 20 -34.24 -31.57 54.05
C HIS A 20 -34.60 -30.13 53.63
N PRO A 21 -34.26 -29.10 54.44
CA PRO A 21 -34.57 -27.71 54.12
C PRO A 21 -33.88 -27.21 52.84
N GLU A 22 -32.74 -27.83 52.48
CA GLU A 22 -31.96 -27.50 51.29
C GLU A 22 -32.75 -27.74 49.98
N ILE A 23 -33.56 -28.81 49.93
CA ILE A 23 -34.42 -29.10 48.79
C ILE A 23 -35.47 -28.00 48.64
N LEU A 24 -36.07 -27.59 49.75
CA LEU A 24 -37.11 -26.56 49.77
C LEU A 24 -36.57 -25.17 49.44
N SER A 25 -35.34 -24.83 49.85
CA SER A 25 -34.73 -23.55 49.49
C SER A 25 -34.51 -23.43 47.98
N GLU A 26 -34.06 -24.50 47.32
CA GLU A 26 -33.83 -24.49 45.87
C GLU A 26 -35.15 -24.51 45.10
N LEU A 27 -36.14 -25.33 45.51
CA LEU A 27 -37.45 -25.34 44.86
C LEU A 27 -38.19 -24.00 44.99
N LYS A 28 -38.00 -23.26 46.09
CA LYS A 28 -38.55 -21.91 46.26
C LYS A 28 -38.04 -20.89 45.25
N THR A 29 -36.90 -21.14 44.61
CA THR A 29 -36.37 -20.27 43.56
C THR A 29 -37.12 -20.43 42.24
N LEU A 30 -37.96 -21.45 42.10
CA LEU A 30 -38.79 -21.65 40.92
C LEU A 30 -39.83 -20.55 40.78
N ARG A 31 -40.04 -20.13 39.53
CA ARG A 31 -41.02 -19.10 39.16
C ARG A 31 -42.47 -19.48 39.53
N ASP A 32 -42.78 -20.78 39.54
CA ASP A 32 -44.10 -21.32 39.90
C ASP A 32 -44.04 -22.16 41.18
N TRP A 33 -43.32 -21.64 42.19
CA TRP A 33 -43.18 -22.30 43.48
C TRP A 33 -44.53 -22.57 44.16
N GLU A 34 -45.51 -21.66 44.04
CA GLU A 34 -46.82 -21.83 44.66
C GLU A 34 -47.61 -22.99 44.02
N GLY A 35 -47.50 -23.21 42.70
CA GLY A 35 -48.05 -24.38 42.03
C GLY A 35 -47.38 -25.68 42.50
N VAL A 36 -46.04 -25.71 42.55
CA VAL A 36 -45.27 -26.88 43.04
C VAL A 36 -45.62 -27.21 44.49
N LYS A 37 -45.70 -26.21 45.36
CA LYS A 37 -46.06 -26.36 46.77
C LYS A 37 -47.48 -26.92 46.98
N ALA A 38 -48.42 -26.63 46.08
CA ALA A 38 -49.77 -27.17 46.13
C ALA A 38 -49.85 -28.63 45.65
N ILE A 39 -49.05 -29.01 44.65
CA ILE A 39 -49.06 -30.33 44.02
C ILE A 39 -48.31 -31.37 44.86
N VAL A 40 -47.25 -30.98 45.58
CA VAL A 40 -46.42 -31.93 46.34
C VAL A 40 -47.22 -32.70 47.40
N PRO A 41 -48.10 -32.10 48.23
CA PRO A 41 -48.94 -32.85 49.16
C PRO A 41 -49.95 -33.79 48.49
N GLU A 42 -50.43 -33.46 47.29
CA GLU A 42 -51.35 -34.30 46.51
C GLU A 42 -50.64 -35.50 45.90
N ALA A 43 -49.46 -35.26 45.32
CA ALA A 43 -48.59 -36.32 44.79
C ALA A 43 -48.03 -37.22 45.91
N GLU A 44 -47.92 -36.72 47.14
CA GLU A 44 -47.49 -37.48 48.33
C GLU A 44 -48.54 -38.53 48.71
N LYS A 45 -49.83 -38.14 48.68
CA LYS A 45 -50.96 -39.05 48.95
C LYS A 45 -51.07 -40.18 47.93
N LEU A 46 -50.68 -39.90 46.69
CA LEU A 46 -50.65 -40.87 45.59
C LEU A 46 -49.36 -41.71 45.58
N GLY A 47 -48.31 -41.27 46.29
CA GLY A 47 -47.00 -41.92 46.28
C GLY A 47 -46.22 -41.69 44.98
N ASP A 48 -46.59 -40.67 44.21
CA ASP A 48 -46.13 -40.43 42.82
C ASP A 48 -44.76 -39.75 42.74
N TYR A 49 -44.13 -39.41 43.86
CA TYR A 49 -42.76 -38.90 43.88
C TYR A 49 -41.90 -39.54 44.97
N SER A 50 -40.60 -39.53 44.73
CA SER A 50 -39.58 -39.96 45.69
C SER A 50 -38.79 -38.77 46.23
N LEU A 51 -38.24 -38.89 47.44
CA LEU A 51 -37.28 -37.92 47.98
C LEU A 51 -36.10 -37.72 47.04
N PHE A 52 -35.63 -38.81 46.40
CA PHE A 52 -34.55 -38.78 45.41
C PHE A 52 -34.90 -37.93 44.18
N SER A 53 -36.14 -37.98 43.69
CA SER A 53 -36.56 -37.13 42.57
C SER A 53 -36.64 -35.65 42.94
N LEU A 54 -37.05 -35.30 44.16
CA LEU A 54 -37.03 -33.91 44.62
C LEU A 54 -35.60 -33.41 44.85
N GLN A 55 -34.72 -34.24 45.42
CA GLN A 55 -33.30 -33.93 45.59
C GLN A 55 -32.60 -33.75 44.23
N ALA A 56 -32.90 -34.62 43.26
CA ALA A 56 -32.37 -34.50 41.90
C ALA A 56 -32.83 -33.20 41.23
N LEU A 57 -34.11 -32.84 41.38
CA LEU A 57 -34.65 -31.60 40.83
C LEU A 57 -34.06 -30.35 41.48
N ALA A 58 -33.89 -30.34 42.81
CA ALA A 58 -33.21 -29.26 43.53
C ALA A 58 -31.74 -29.13 43.10
N SER A 59 -31.03 -30.25 42.92
CA SER A 59 -29.64 -30.25 42.44
C SER A 59 -29.54 -29.69 41.02
N PHE A 60 -30.48 -30.07 40.14
CA PHE A 60 -30.57 -29.56 38.78
C PHE A 60 -30.82 -28.04 38.79
N ILE A 61 -31.79 -27.55 39.56
CA ILE A 61 -32.06 -26.11 39.70
C ILE A 61 -30.80 -25.35 40.11
N LYS A 62 -30.07 -25.87 41.11
CA LYS A 62 -28.83 -25.26 41.58
C LYS A 62 -27.76 -25.20 40.48
N GLU A 63 -27.61 -26.28 39.73
CA GLU A 63 -26.70 -26.35 38.57
C GLU A 63 -27.08 -25.32 37.49
N PHE A 64 -28.37 -25.19 37.15
CA PHE A 64 -28.85 -24.15 36.23
C PHE A 64 -28.56 -22.73 36.70
N HIS A 65 -28.67 -22.46 38.01
CA HIS A 65 -28.35 -21.14 38.55
C HIS A 65 -26.85 -20.84 38.43
N ILE A 66 -26.00 -21.83 38.68
CA ILE A 66 -24.55 -21.72 38.52
C ILE A 66 -24.20 -21.48 37.04
N GLU A 67 -24.74 -22.27 36.13
CA GLU A 67 -24.52 -22.10 34.69
C GLU A 67 -25.00 -20.74 34.18
N ARG A 68 -26.17 -20.28 34.64
CA ARG A 68 -26.69 -18.95 34.30
C ARG A 68 -25.76 -17.84 34.80
N GLY A 69 -25.18 -18.00 36.00
CA GLY A 69 -24.18 -17.07 36.53
C GLY A 69 -22.93 -17.01 35.66
N ILE A 70 -22.36 -18.17 35.32
CA ILE A 70 -21.18 -18.28 34.44
C ILE A 70 -21.46 -17.68 33.05
N LEU A 71 -22.65 -17.92 32.50
CA LEU A 71 -23.08 -17.32 31.23
C LEU A 71 -23.22 -15.79 31.34
N GLY A 72 -23.74 -15.28 32.46
CA GLY A 72 -23.80 -13.85 32.76
C GLY A 72 -22.42 -13.20 32.79
N GLU A 73 -21.47 -13.77 33.51
CA GLU A 73 -20.09 -13.28 33.57
C GLU A 73 -19.40 -13.31 32.20
N ARG A 74 -19.65 -14.37 31.41
CA ARG A 74 -19.15 -14.46 30.03
C ARG A 74 -19.75 -13.37 29.14
N LEU A 75 -21.05 -13.11 29.26
CA LEU A 75 -21.73 -12.04 28.53
C LEU A 75 -21.19 -10.66 28.90
N GLU A 76 -20.97 -10.40 30.18
CA GLU A 76 -20.34 -9.15 30.65
C GLU A 76 -18.92 -9.00 30.09
N THR A 77 -18.12 -10.07 30.12
CA THR A 77 -16.76 -10.06 29.57
C THR A 77 -16.77 -9.81 28.06
N ILE A 78 -17.71 -10.39 27.32
CA ILE A 78 -17.87 -10.17 25.88
C ILE A 78 -18.31 -8.73 25.61
N ASN A 79 -19.25 -8.20 26.38
CA ASN A 79 -19.69 -6.81 26.25
C ASN A 79 -18.56 -5.83 26.52
N GLN A 80 -17.75 -6.05 27.55
CA GLN A 80 -16.57 -5.21 27.82
C GLN A 80 -15.59 -5.23 26.65
N LYS A 81 -15.25 -6.42 26.13
CA LYS A 81 -14.38 -6.55 24.95
C LYS A 81 -14.99 -5.87 23.71
N LEU A 82 -16.31 -5.90 23.56
CA LEU A 82 -17.00 -5.25 22.45
C LEU A 82 -16.96 -3.71 22.59
N GLU A 83 -17.06 -3.19 23.81
CA GLU A 83 -16.87 -1.76 24.07
C GLU A 83 -15.42 -1.32 23.81
N ASP A 84 -14.44 -2.08 24.31
CA ASP A 84 -13.01 -1.81 24.10
C ASP A 84 -12.64 -1.84 22.62
N THR A 85 -13.13 -2.83 21.87
CA THR A 85 -12.90 -2.87 20.41
C THR A 85 -13.60 -1.73 19.68
N ARG A 86 -14.78 -1.29 20.16
CA ARG A 86 -15.50 -0.14 19.58
C ARG A 86 -14.78 1.18 19.84
N THR A 87 -14.19 1.37 21.02
CA THR A 87 -13.39 2.56 21.34
C THR A 87 -12.09 2.56 20.53
N GLU A 88 -11.37 1.44 20.48
CA GLU A 88 -10.16 1.30 19.65
C GLU A 88 -10.45 1.60 18.17
N MET A 89 -11.56 1.11 17.62
CA MET A 89 -11.94 1.39 16.24
C MET A 89 -12.25 2.87 15.99
N ARG A 90 -12.91 3.55 16.94
CA ARG A 90 -13.16 5.00 16.84
C ARG A 90 -11.86 5.80 16.84
N GLU A 91 -10.91 5.43 17.70
CA GLU A 91 -9.60 6.06 17.76
C GLU A 91 -8.81 5.83 16.47
N ARG A 92 -8.75 4.58 15.99
CA ARG A 92 -8.12 4.25 14.70
C ARG A 92 -8.74 5.02 13.54
N ASN A 93 -10.06 5.11 13.47
CA ASN A 93 -10.73 5.90 12.43
C ASN A 93 -10.36 7.38 12.51
N SER A 94 -10.35 7.97 13.71
CA SER A 94 -9.96 9.38 13.87
C SER A 94 -8.50 9.66 13.48
N THR A 95 -7.59 8.71 13.73
CA THR A 95 -6.18 8.85 13.35
C THR A 95 -5.98 8.68 11.84
N LEU A 96 -6.72 7.75 11.22
CA LEU A 96 -6.74 7.58 9.77
C LEU A 96 -7.31 8.80 9.07
N GLU A 97 -8.42 9.37 9.54
CA GLU A 97 -9.00 10.60 9.00
C GLU A 97 -8.02 11.78 9.06
N LYS A 98 -7.31 11.94 10.19
CA LYS A 98 -6.26 12.98 10.32
C LYS A 98 -5.14 12.77 9.29
N ARG A 99 -4.72 11.53 9.07
CA ARG A 99 -3.66 11.18 8.11
C ARG A 99 -4.10 11.37 6.66
N ILE A 100 -5.35 11.03 6.34
CA ILE A 100 -5.94 11.32 5.02
C ILE A 100 -5.96 12.82 4.79
N ASN A 101 -6.43 13.61 5.76
CA ASN A 101 -6.47 15.07 5.65
C ASN A 101 -5.08 15.70 5.48
N SER A 102 -4.04 15.17 6.14
CA SER A 102 -2.67 15.65 5.91
C SER A 102 -2.16 15.30 4.52
N LEU A 103 -2.40 14.06 4.07
CA LEU A 103 -2.00 13.63 2.72
C LEU A 103 -2.69 14.44 1.62
N GLU A 104 -3.98 14.76 1.80
CA GLU A 104 -4.70 15.63 0.87
C GLU A 104 -4.11 17.05 0.81
N LYS A 105 -3.68 17.60 1.95
CA LYS A 105 -3.01 18.92 1.99
C LYS A 105 -1.67 18.88 1.25
N ASP A 106 -0.88 17.84 1.50
CA ASP A 106 0.42 17.65 0.84
C ASP A 106 0.23 17.48 -0.68
N LEU A 107 -0.78 16.70 -1.11
CA LEU A 107 -1.12 16.53 -2.52
C LEU A 107 -1.48 17.87 -3.19
N ARG A 108 -2.30 18.70 -2.52
CA ARG A 108 -2.63 20.05 -3.04
C ARG A 108 -1.42 20.97 -3.11
N GLU A 109 -0.45 20.82 -2.21
CA GLU A 109 0.80 21.57 -2.28
C GLU A 109 1.67 21.11 -3.45
N VAL A 110 1.80 19.79 -3.65
CA VAL A 110 2.51 19.21 -4.79
C VAL A 110 1.88 19.65 -6.11
N GLN A 111 0.55 19.59 -6.24
CA GLN A 111 -0.16 20.07 -7.43
C GLN A 111 0.13 21.55 -7.71
N ARG A 112 0.13 22.40 -6.68
CA ARG A 112 0.52 23.82 -6.83
C ARG A 112 1.96 23.99 -7.31
N LYS A 113 2.90 23.20 -6.76
CA LYS A 113 4.30 23.21 -7.20
C LYS A 113 4.46 22.72 -8.64
N VAL A 114 3.72 21.69 -9.05
CA VAL A 114 3.73 21.18 -10.43
C VAL A 114 3.24 22.27 -11.40
N LEU A 115 2.12 22.92 -11.11
CA LEU A 115 1.63 24.04 -11.93
C LEU A 115 2.65 25.19 -12.06
N LEU A 116 3.38 25.49 -10.97
CA LEU A 116 4.46 26.48 -11.02
C LEU A 116 5.63 26.02 -11.90
N VAL A 117 6.02 24.74 -11.81
CA VAL A 117 7.08 24.17 -12.64
C VAL A 117 6.69 24.16 -14.11
N GLU A 118 5.45 23.79 -14.44
CA GLU A 118 4.91 23.88 -15.80
C GLU A 118 4.90 25.33 -16.31
N GLY A 119 4.50 26.28 -15.45
CA GLY A 119 4.57 27.72 -15.76
C GLY A 119 5.99 28.20 -16.04
N ILE A 120 6.98 27.78 -15.23
CA ILE A 120 8.40 28.09 -15.44
C ILE A 120 8.94 27.39 -16.71
N GLY A 121 8.51 26.15 -16.97
CA GLY A 121 8.84 25.39 -18.18
C GLY A 121 8.47 26.14 -19.46
N ASN A 122 7.35 26.86 -19.46
CA ASN A 122 6.92 27.68 -20.59
C ASN A 122 7.72 29.00 -20.74
N ILE A 123 8.33 29.48 -19.67
CA ILE A 123 9.11 30.74 -19.65
C ILE A 123 10.59 30.48 -19.97
N LEU A 124 11.11 29.30 -19.63
CA LEU A 124 12.50 28.90 -19.88
C LEU A 124 12.98 29.11 -21.33
N PRO A 125 12.21 28.72 -22.38
CA PRO A 125 12.60 28.98 -23.76
C PRO A 125 12.73 30.48 -24.06
N ARG A 126 11.84 31.31 -23.52
CA ARG A 126 11.91 32.77 -23.70
C ARG A 126 13.10 33.39 -22.96
N ILE A 127 13.44 32.85 -21.79
CA ILE A 127 14.65 33.27 -21.06
C ILE A 127 15.88 32.91 -21.88
N ASN A 128 15.98 31.68 -22.40
CA ASN A 128 17.10 31.27 -23.24
C ASN A 128 17.21 32.11 -24.51
N GLU A 129 16.11 32.41 -25.21
CA GLU A 129 16.12 33.31 -26.38
C GLU A 129 16.57 34.73 -26.02
N LEU A 130 16.21 35.23 -24.83
CA LEU A 130 16.64 36.54 -24.36
C LEU A 130 18.12 36.55 -23.96
N GLU A 131 18.62 35.46 -23.36
CA GLU A 131 20.04 35.26 -23.06
C GLU A 131 20.87 35.23 -24.34
N GLU A 132 20.47 34.45 -25.36
CA GLU A 132 21.15 34.41 -26.66
C GLU A 132 21.15 35.78 -27.34
N LYS A 133 20.03 36.52 -27.31
CA LYS A 133 19.98 37.89 -27.85
C LYS A 133 20.86 38.86 -27.07
N LEU A 134 20.96 38.71 -25.75
CA LEU A 134 21.85 39.53 -24.92
C LEU A 134 23.32 39.24 -25.24
N GLU A 135 23.71 37.98 -25.37
CA GLU A 135 25.07 37.59 -25.75
C GLU A 135 25.43 38.09 -27.16
N MET A 136 24.54 37.92 -28.14
CA MET A 136 24.74 38.45 -29.49
C MET A 136 24.86 39.97 -29.50
N ASN A 137 23.97 40.69 -28.81
CA ASN A 137 24.04 42.15 -28.73
C ASN A 137 25.31 42.63 -28.04
N GLN A 138 25.78 41.95 -26.98
CA GLN A 138 27.05 42.30 -26.33
C GLN A 138 28.24 42.10 -27.28
N ALA A 139 28.29 40.98 -27.99
CA ALA A 139 29.33 40.71 -28.98
C ALA A 139 29.33 41.74 -30.12
N GLU A 140 28.16 42.11 -30.64
CA GLU A 140 28.02 43.14 -31.67
C GLU A 140 28.41 44.53 -31.17
N ILE A 141 27.98 44.90 -29.96
CA ILE A 141 28.33 46.18 -29.35
C ILE A 141 29.84 46.27 -29.12
N LEU A 142 30.46 45.21 -28.61
CA LEU A 142 31.91 45.13 -28.43
C LEU A 142 32.65 45.25 -29.76
N ALA A 143 32.21 44.54 -30.81
CA ALA A 143 32.83 44.64 -32.14
C ALA A 143 32.67 46.04 -32.76
N ARG A 144 31.53 46.70 -32.55
CA ARG A 144 31.31 48.09 -32.99
C ARG A 144 32.19 49.08 -32.22
N PHE A 145 32.31 48.91 -30.91
CA PHE A 145 33.22 49.72 -30.10
C PHE A 145 34.66 49.48 -30.51
N GLU A 146 35.11 48.24 -30.66
CA GLU A 146 36.46 47.91 -31.10
C GLU A 146 36.78 48.57 -32.44
N LYS A 147 35.88 48.46 -33.43
CA LYS A 147 36.06 49.10 -34.73
C LYS A 147 36.06 50.64 -34.66
N SER A 148 35.24 51.22 -33.79
CA SER A 148 35.13 52.67 -33.64
C SER A 148 36.33 53.24 -32.88
N TYR A 149 36.76 52.56 -31.80
CA TYR A 149 37.96 52.91 -31.05
C TYR A 149 39.22 52.66 -31.85
N MET A 150 39.29 51.60 -32.66
CA MET A 150 40.44 51.36 -33.55
C MET A 150 40.57 52.48 -34.57
N ARG A 151 39.45 52.94 -35.18
CA ARG A 151 39.45 54.13 -36.04
C ARG A 151 39.82 55.41 -35.30
N LEU A 152 39.27 55.64 -34.10
CA LEU A 152 39.59 56.81 -33.28
C LEU A 152 41.05 56.80 -32.84
N ILE A 153 41.62 55.63 -32.57
CA ILE A 153 43.04 55.44 -32.25
C ILE A 153 43.88 55.68 -33.49
N GLU A 154 43.52 55.14 -34.65
CA GLU A 154 44.20 55.40 -35.92
C GLU A 154 44.18 56.89 -36.26
N GLU A 155 43.02 57.54 -36.21
CA GLU A 155 42.86 58.98 -36.42
C GLU A 155 43.65 59.78 -35.38
N LYS A 156 43.61 59.41 -34.10
CA LYS A 156 44.39 60.10 -33.05
C LYS A 156 45.88 59.86 -33.17
N VAL A 157 46.31 58.70 -33.65
CA VAL A 157 47.72 58.40 -33.91
C VAL A 157 48.18 59.15 -35.14
N GLU A 158 47.39 59.22 -36.21
CA GLU A 158 47.67 60.05 -37.38
C GLU A 158 47.70 61.54 -37.02
N GLU A 159 46.72 62.02 -36.25
CA GLU A 159 46.71 63.38 -35.72
C GLU A 159 47.93 63.63 -34.83
N LEU A 160 48.24 62.78 -33.86
CA LEU A 160 49.41 62.95 -32.99
C LEU A 160 50.72 62.86 -33.76
N VAL A 161 50.84 61.99 -34.77
CA VAL A 161 52.03 61.90 -35.62
C VAL A 161 52.15 63.16 -36.48
N ASN A 162 51.04 63.63 -37.07
CA ASN A 162 51.02 64.86 -37.86
C ASN A 162 51.23 66.11 -37.01
N GLU A 163 50.67 66.14 -35.81
CA GLU A 163 50.87 67.16 -34.78
C GLU A 163 52.30 67.10 -34.28
N ARG A 164 52.91 65.93 -34.05
CA ARG A 164 54.31 65.82 -33.66
C ARG A 164 55.26 66.20 -34.79
N ILE A 165 54.91 65.93 -36.05
CA ILE A 165 55.64 66.40 -37.23
C ILE A 165 55.51 67.93 -37.36
N LYS A 166 54.30 68.46 -37.15
CA LYS A 166 54.04 69.91 -37.15
C LYS A 166 54.68 70.61 -35.95
N GLU A 167 54.69 70.00 -34.77
CA GLU A 167 55.36 70.44 -33.55
C GLU A 167 56.87 70.36 -33.74
N LEU A 168 57.42 69.34 -34.39
CA LEU A 168 58.85 69.33 -34.74
C LEU A 168 59.18 70.42 -35.77
N GLN A 169 58.21 70.87 -36.57
CA GLN A 169 58.33 72.02 -37.47
C GLN A 169 58.05 73.39 -36.78
N SER A 170 57.22 73.44 -35.73
CA SER A 170 56.78 74.67 -35.06
C SER A 170 57.43 74.91 -33.69
N SER A 171 58.08 73.90 -33.10
CA SER A 171 58.91 74.02 -31.88
C SER A 171 60.23 74.75 -32.12
N ALA A 172 60.41 75.33 -33.30
CA ALA A 172 61.32 76.47 -33.47
C ALA A 172 60.82 77.72 -32.72
N LEU A 173 59.53 77.85 -32.36
CA LEU A 173 58.99 79.07 -31.75
C LEU A 173 57.75 78.84 -30.84
N GLY A 174 57.97 78.90 -29.51
CA GLY A 174 56.99 79.31 -28.48
C GLY A 174 56.06 78.22 -27.93
N SER A 175 55.46 78.30 -26.73
CA SER A 175 55.64 79.16 -25.54
C SER A 175 54.99 78.46 -24.33
N SER A 176 55.30 78.92 -23.11
CA SER A 176 54.99 78.26 -21.82
C SER A 176 53.50 78.16 -21.43
N ASP A 177 52.56 78.83 -22.11
CA ASP A 177 51.15 78.91 -21.68
C ASP A 177 50.28 77.73 -22.15
N ASP A 178 50.61 77.09 -23.27
CA ASP A 178 49.88 75.93 -23.77
C ASP A 178 50.16 74.67 -22.93
N LEU A 179 51.36 74.60 -22.34
CA LEU A 179 51.73 73.54 -21.41
C LEU A 179 50.86 73.57 -20.15
N ALA A 180 50.53 74.77 -19.65
CA ALA A 180 49.73 74.94 -18.44
C ALA A 180 48.26 74.53 -18.64
N LYS A 181 47.68 74.80 -19.83
CA LYS A 181 46.33 74.34 -20.19
C LYS A 181 46.29 72.84 -20.40
N PHE A 182 47.27 72.28 -21.11
CA PHE A 182 47.37 70.84 -21.32
C PHE A 182 47.52 70.07 -20.00
N LEU A 183 48.35 70.57 -19.07
CA LEU A 183 48.50 69.97 -17.75
C LEU A 183 47.19 70.01 -16.94
N ARG A 184 46.39 71.08 -17.08
CA ARG A 184 45.09 71.19 -16.40
C ARG A 184 44.06 70.22 -16.98
N ASP A 185 43.96 70.11 -18.31
CA ASP A 185 43.06 69.16 -18.97
C ASP A 185 43.45 67.70 -18.66
N LEU A 186 44.75 67.42 -18.56
CA LEU A 186 45.27 66.11 -18.21
C LEU A 186 44.98 65.76 -16.74
N GLN A 187 45.05 66.75 -15.85
CA GLN A 187 44.66 66.59 -14.45
C GLN A 187 43.15 66.31 -14.32
N GLU A 188 42.28 67.05 -15.02
CA GLU A 188 40.83 66.81 -14.99
C GLU A 188 40.45 65.43 -15.55
N ARG A 189 41.13 64.97 -16.60
CA ARG A 189 40.94 63.60 -17.13
C ARG A 189 41.42 62.55 -16.13
N HIS A 190 42.53 62.80 -15.44
CA HIS A 190 43.03 61.89 -14.43
C HIS A 190 42.07 61.79 -13.23
N GLU A 191 41.52 62.91 -12.78
CA GLU A 191 40.52 62.95 -11.71
C GLU A 191 39.23 62.19 -12.10
N LYS A 192 38.75 62.35 -13.34
CA LYS A 192 37.60 61.58 -13.86
C LYS A 192 37.89 60.08 -13.89
N LEU A 193 39.07 59.67 -14.36
CA LEU A 193 39.47 58.26 -14.39
C LEU A 193 39.62 57.66 -12.98
N ILE A 194 40.07 58.45 -12.00
CA ILE A 194 40.13 58.01 -10.60
C ILE A 194 38.72 57.77 -10.05
N LEU A 195 37.78 58.68 -10.32
CA LEU A 195 36.38 58.53 -9.90
C LEU A 195 35.72 57.31 -10.56
N GLU A 196 35.88 57.14 -11.87
CA GLU A 196 35.36 55.96 -12.58
C GLU A 196 36.00 54.67 -12.05
N ASN A 197 37.31 54.64 -11.77
CA ASN A 197 37.95 53.46 -11.20
C ASN A 197 37.40 53.14 -9.80
N TYR A 198 37.14 54.15 -8.98
CA TYR A 198 36.54 53.98 -7.67
C TYR A 198 35.12 53.41 -7.76
N GLU A 199 34.28 53.94 -8.65
CA GLU A 199 32.93 53.44 -8.89
C GLU A 199 32.93 52.00 -9.42
N LEU A 200 33.81 51.69 -10.37
CA LEU A 200 33.96 50.33 -10.91
C LEU A 200 34.42 49.34 -9.83
N ARG A 201 35.34 49.72 -8.94
CA ARG A 201 35.74 48.87 -7.80
C ARG A 201 34.56 48.55 -6.89
N HIS A 202 33.74 49.56 -6.57
CA HIS A 202 32.53 49.37 -5.76
C HIS A 202 31.50 48.47 -6.44
N GLN A 203 31.32 48.60 -7.75
CA GLN A 203 30.43 47.71 -8.50
C GLN A 203 30.94 46.26 -8.51
N VAL A 204 32.23 46.05 -8.72
CA VAL A 204 32.86 44.72 -8.68
C VAL A 204 32.71 44.07 -7.31
N GLU A 205 32.90 44.81 -6.22
CA GLU A 205 32.67 44.29 -4.86
C GLU A 205 31.23 43.86 -4.62
N ARG A 206 30.25 44.66 -5.06
CA ARG A 206 28.83 44.29 -4.96
C ARG A 206 28.52 43.04 -5.77
N LEU A 207 29.03 42.96 -7.00
CA LEU A 207 28.85 41.79 -7.87
C LEU A 207 29.48 40.54 -7.28
N ARG A 208 30.68 40.63 -6.67
CA ARG A 208 31.29 39.52 -5.92
C ARG A 208 30.43 39.06 -4.76
N GLY A 209 29.85 39.99 -4.00
CA GLY A 209 28.92 39.66 -2.92
C GLY A 209 27.65 38.94 -3.41
N LEU A 210 27.10 39.37 -4.55
CA LEU A 210 25.96 38.70 -5.19
C LEU A 210 26.33 37.31 -5.71
N LEU A 211 27.51 37.17 -6.34
CA LEU A 211 28.01 35.89 -6.83
C LEU A 211 28.13 34.88 -5.68
N GLN A 212 28.73 35.27 -4.55
CA GLN A 212 28.86 34.39 -3.38
C GLN A 212 27.49 33.96 -2.82
N LYS A 213 26.49 34.85 -2.83
CA LYS A 213 25.12 34.48 -2.41
C LYS A 213 24.51 33.45 -3.37
N ARG A 214 24.65 33.65 -4.68
CA ARG A 214 24.16 32.72 -5.70
C ARG A 214 24.87 31.37 -5.64
N GLU A 215 26.18 31.34 -5.42
CA GLU A 215 26.94 30.10 -5.23
C GLU A 215 26.43 29.31 -4.02
N ARG A 216 26.11 29.98 -2.91
CA ARG A 216 25.50 29.33 -1.73
C ARG A 216 24.12 28.77 -2.04
N GLU A 217 23.27 29.54 -2.72
CA GLU A 217 21.94 29.08 -3.15
C GLU A 217 22.06 27.84 -4.05
N VAL A 218 22.99 27.84 -5.01
CA VAL A 218 23.26 26.69 -5.89
C VAL A 218 23.73 25.48 -5.09
N ALA A 219 24.62 25.67 -4.10
CA ALA A 219 25.09 24.58 -3.25
C ALA A 219 23.93 23.96 -2.43
N ASP A 220 23.03 24.79 -1.90
CA ASP A 220 21.85 24.32 -1.15
C ASP A 220 20.84 23.60 -2.05
N LEU A 221 20.63 24.10 -3.28
CA LEU A 221 19.79 23.42 -4.27
C LEU A 221 20.38 22.07 -4.68
N LYS A 222 21.70 21.98 -4.89
CA LYS A 222 22.39 20.70 -5.16
C LYS A 222 22.20 19.70 -4.03
N LYS A 223 22.29 20.13 -2.77
CA LYS A 223 22.00 19.26 -1.60
C LYS A 223 20.55 18.77 -1.61
N LYS A 224 19.58 19.65 -1.89
CA LYS A 224 18.16 19.26 -1.98
C LYS A 224 17.94 18.23 -3.08
N ILE A 225 18.51 18.43 -4.27
CA ILE A 225 18.42 17.47 -5.38
C ILE A 225 19.00 16.11 -4.97
N SER A 226 20.16 16.09 -4.31
CA SER A 226 20.77 14.84 -3.82
C SER A 226 19.85 14.10 -2.84
N ASN A 227 19.18 14.82 -1.95
CA ASN A 227 18.23 14.23 -1.01
C ASN A 227 17.01 13.64 -1.74
N TYR A 228 16.47 14.35 -2.74
CA TYR A 228 15.36 13.83 -3.56
C TYR A 228 15.75 12.58 -4.35
N ASN A 229 16.96 12.55 -4.92
CA ASN A 229 17.47 11.36 -5.60
C ASN A 229 17.60 10.16 -4.65
N GLY A 230 18.01 10.39 -3.39
CA GLY A 230 18.04 9.36 -2.36
C GLY A 230 16.63 8.82 -2.02
N LEU A 231 15.64 9.71 -1.92
CA LEU A 231 14.25 9.31 -1.71
C LEU A 231 13.70 8.52 -2.90
N TYR A 232 14.02 8.93 -4.13
CA TYR A 232 13.59 8.23 -5.34
C TYR A 232 14.12 6.79 -5.38
N LYS A 233 15.41 6.57 -5.08
CA LYS A 233 15.97 5.22 -4.97
C LYS A 233 15.25 4.36 -3.93
N ARG A 234 14.90 4.94 -2.79
CA ARG A 234 14.17 4.23 -1.73
C ARG A 234 12.74 3.87 -2.14
N ILE A 235 12.08 4.75 -2.90
CA ILE A 235 10.76 4.46 -3.48
C ILE A 235 10.88 3.30 -4.48
N ASP A 236 11.90 3.32 -5.32
CA ASP A 236 12.15 2.30 -6.34
C ASP A 236 12.41 0.91 -5.70
N GLU A 237 13.18 0.87 -4.61
CA GLU A 237 13.38 -0.33 -3.80
C GLU A 237 12.07 -0.85 -3.17
N LEU A 238 11.23 0.06 -2.67
CA LEU A 238 9.92 -0.30 -2.10
C LEU A 238 8.97 -0.83 -3.17
N GLN A 239 8.97 -0.26 -4.37
CA GLN A 239 8.19 -0.75 -5.50
C GLN A 239 8.60 -2.16 -5.91
N LYS A 240 9.91 -2.44 -5.98
CA LYS A 240 10.40 -3.81 -6.25
C LYS A 240 9.94 -4.80 -5.20
N ARG A 241 10.04 -4.46 -3.91
CA ARG A 241 9.54 -5.31 -2.83
C ARG A 241 8.03 -5.55 -2.93
N LEU A 242 7.27 -4.51 -3.31
CA LEU A 242 5.83 -4.61 -3.45
C LEU A 242 5.45 -5.56 -4.60
N GLN A 243 6.14 -5.48 -5.74
CA GLN A 243 6.00 -6.44 -6.84
C GLN A 243 6.36 -7.87 -6.42
N GLU A 244 7.42 -8.07 -5.62
CA GLU A 244 7.75 -9.39 -5.09
C GLU A 244 6.64 -9.94 -4.17
N TYR A 245 6.03 -9.09 -3.34
CA TYR A 245 4.90 -9.48 -2.49
C TYR A 245 3.65 -9.81 -3.30
N GLU A 246 3.34 -9.04 -4.35
CA GLU A 246 2.24 -9.33 -5.27
C GLU A 246 2.43 -10.69 -5.95
N GLN A 247 3.64 -10.96 -6.48
CA GLN A 247 3.95 -12.27 -7.08
C GLN A 247 3.84 -13.42 -6.07
N ARG A 248 4.25 -13.21 -4.81
CA ARG A 248 4.10 -14.20 -3.75
C ARG A 248 2.63 -14.42 -3.39
N ALA A 249 1.83 -13.37 -3.34
CA ALA A 249 0.40 -13.45 -3.07
C ALA A 249 -0.34 -14.21 -4.19
N GLU A 250 0.00 -13.95 -5.46
CA GLU A 250 -0.55 -14.73 -6.57
C GLU A 250 -0.19 -16.22 -6.49
N LYS A 251 1.07 -16.53 -6.16
CA LYS A 251 1.51 -17.93 -5.97
C LYS A 251 0.76 -18.59 -4.82
N LEU A 252 0.57 -17.89 -3.69
CA LEU A 252 -0.21 -18.38 -2.56
C LEU A 252 -1.66 -18.61 -2.93
N SER A 253 -2.29 -17.69 -3.67
CA SER A 253 -3.68 -17.85 -4.12
C SER A 253 -3.84 -19.03 -5.08
N LYS A 254 -2.87 -19.26 -5.98
CA LYS A 254 -2.85 -20.47 -6.83
C LYS A 254 -2.71 -21.74 -6.00
N ALA A 255 -1.76 -21.76 -5.06
CA ALA A 255 -1.54 -22.90 -4.17
C ALA A 255 -2.77 -23.18 -3.28
N GLU A 256 -3.46 -22.15 -2.79
CA GLU A 256 -4.72 -22.25 -2.05
C GLU A 256 -5.81 -22.89 -2.89
N LYS A 257 -6.01 -22.43 -4.13
CA LYS A 257 -7.00 -23.02 -5.04
C LYS A 257 -6.68 -24.48 -5.38
N GLU A 258 -5.41 -24.80 -5.58
CA GLU A 258 -4.96 -26.17 -5.80
C GLU A 258 -5.18 -27.05 -4.57
N LEU A 259 -4.87 -26.56 -3.37
CA LEU A 259 -5.12 -27.24 -2.10
C LEU A 259 -6.60 -27.55 -1.91
N LEU A 260 -7.47 -26.54 -2.06
CA LEU A 260 -8.92 -26.69 -1.96
C LEU A 260 -9.46 -27.69 -2.98
N ARG A 261 -8.93 -27.67 -4.21
CA ARG A 261 -9.33 -28.62 -5.26
C ARG A 261 -8.88 -30.05 -4.96
N LEU A 262 -7.67 -30.24 -4.42
CA LEU A 262 -7.12 -31.55 -4.10
C LEU A 262 -7.83 -32.19 -2.90
N THR A 263 -8.23 -31.40 -1.91
CA THR A 263 -8.89 -31.91 -0.69
C THR A 263 -10.42 -31.89 -0.77
N GLY A 264 -11.00 -31.11 -1.69
CA GLY A 264 -12.44 -30.93 -1.81
C GLY A 264 -13.07 -30.14 -0.65
N ALA A 265 -12.26 -29.45 0.15
CA ALA A 265 -12.69 -28.71 1.34
C ALA A 265 -13.32 -27.35 0.99
N GLY A 266 -14.22 -26.86 1.86
CA GLY A 266 -14.89 -25.57 1.67
C GLY A 266 -14.04 -24.37 2.11
N SER A 267 -12.99 -24.60 2.91
CA SER A 267 -12.07 -23.58 3.42
C SER A 267 -10.62 -24.06 3.46
N LEU A 268 -9.67 -23.11 3.46
CA LEU A 268 -8.22 -23.41 3.48
C LEU A 268 -7.83 -24.14 4.77
N GLU A 269 -8.45 -23.80 5.90
CA GLU A 269 -8.23 -24.42 7.21
C GLU A 269 -8.64 -25.89 7.19
N GLU A 270 -9.82 -26.18 6.64
CA GLU A 270 -10.28 -27.55 6.42
C GLU A 270 -9.38 -28.31 5.44
N ALA A 271 -8.89 -27.65 4.38
CA ALA A 271 -7.97 -28.27 3.43
C ALA A 271 -6.64 -28.66 4.09
N VAL A 272 -6.05 -27.75 4.87
CA VAL A 272 -4.80 -28.02 5.60
C VAL A 272 -5.00 -29.14 6.62
N GLU A 273 -6.13 -29.15 7.31
CA GLU A 273 -6.43 -30.19 8.30
C GLU A 273 -6.74 -31.54 7.64
N ALA A 274 -7.39 -31.56 6.48
CA ALA A 274 -7.56 -32.75 5.66
C ALA A 274 -6.21 -33.32 5.18
N VAL A 275 -5.29 -32.48 4.70
CA VAL A 275 -3.93 -32.90 4.34
C VAL A 275 -3.19 -33.46 5.57
N ARG A 276 -3.37 -32.84 6.74
CA ARG A 276 -2.76 -33.30 7.99
C ARG A 276 -3.31 -34.66 8.41
N ARG A 277 -4.62 -34.85 8.33
CA ARG A 277 -5.30 -36.14 8.59
C ARG A 277 -4.88 -37.21 7.57
N MET A 278 -4.77 -36.87 6.28
CA MET A 278 -4.25 -37.79 5.25
C MET A 278 -2.79 -38.19 5.50
N LYS A 279 -1.99 -37.31 6.11
CA LYS A 279 -0.59 -37.59 6.48
C LYS A 279 -0.49 -38.43 7.76
N GLU A 280 -1.42 -38.26 8.69
CA GLU A 280 -1.50 -39.01 9.96
C GLU A 280 -2.19 -40.37 9.81
N GLU A 281 -3.13 -40.50 8.87
CA GLU A 281 -3.63 -41.78 8.38
C GLU A 281 -2.52 -42.47 7.58
N TYR A 282 -1.68 -43.21 8.29
CA TYR A 282 -0.78 -44.19 7.71
C TYR A 282 -1.60 -45.18 6.90
N VAL A 283 -1.73 -44.98 5.58
CA VAL A 283 -2.36 -45.97 4.71
C VAL A 283 -1.38 -47.16 4.62
N PRO A 284 -1.73 -48.33 5.18
CA PRO A 284 -0.82 -49.46 5.15
C PRO A 284 -0.51 -49.81 3.70
N LYS A 285 0.76 -50.11 3.39
CA LYS A 285 1.17 -50.57 2.05
C LYS A 285 0.28 -51.72 1.53
N SER A 286 -0.34 -52.49 2.43
CA SER A 286 -1.28 -53.57 2.14
C SER A 286 -2.64 -53.11 1.57
N LYS A 287 -3.10 -51.87 1.83
CA LYS A 287 -4.29 -51.28 1.18
C LYS A 287 -3.94 -50.47 -0.06
N VAL A 288 -2.75 -49.87 -0.10
CA VAL A 288 -2.26 -49.10 -1.26
C VAL A 288 -1.89 -50.02 -2.43
N SER A 289 -1.29 -51.18 -2.16
CA SER A 289 -0.91 -52.16 -3.18
C SER A 289 -2.09 -52.60 -4.08
N PRO A 290 -3.24 -53.07 -3.54
CA PRO A 290 -4.38 -53.45 -4.37
C PRO A 290 -4.97 -52.26 -5.15
N LEU A 291 -5.02 -51.08 -4.54
CA LEU A 291 -5.49 -49.85 -5.20
C LEU A 291 -4.58 -49.41 -6.36
N ILE A 292 -3.26 -49.52 -6.21
CA ILE A 292 -2.30 -49.25 -7.30
C ILE A 292 -2.46 -50.27 -8.43
N SER A 293 -2.67 -51.54 -8.12
CA SER A 293 -2.93 -52.56 -9.15
C SER A 293 -4.26 -52.34 -9.86
N GLU A 294 -5.31 -51.90 -9.15
CA GLU A 294 -6.59 -51.52 -9.76
C GLU A 294 -6.45 -50.27 -10.61
N LEU A 295 -5.69 -49.26 -10.17
CA LEU A 295 -5.39 -48.06 -10.97
C LEU A 295 -4.66 -48.39 -12.26
N LYS A 296 -3.64 -49.25 -12.21
CA LYS A 296 -2.92 -49.72 -13.41
C LYS A 296 -3.86 -50.46 -14.36
N ARG A 297 -4.68 -51.37 -13.84
CA ARG A 297 -5.66 -52.12 -14.64
C ARG A 297 -6.71 -51.20 -15.27
N LEU A 298 -7.15 -50.16 -14.54
CA LEU A 298 -8.07 -49.15 -15.05
C LEU A 298 -7.41 -48.28 -16.12
N GLN A 299 -6.14 -47.93 -15.96
CA GLN A 299 -5.37 -47.16 -16.93
C GLN A 299 -5.14 -47.95 -18.23
N GLU A 300 -4.75 -49.22 -18.12
CA GLU A 300 -4.65 -50.15 -19.27
C GLU A 300 -6.00 -50.25 -20.00
N ARG A 301 -7.10 -50.37 -19.26
CA ARG A 301 -8.45 -50.42 -19.85
C ARG A 301 -8.86 -49.09 -20.50
N LEU A 302 -8.36 -47.97 -19.99
CA LEU A 302 -8.61 -46.64 -20.57
C LEU A 302 -7.86 -46.50 -21.90
N GLU A 303 -6.60 -46.94 -21.95
CA GLU A 303 -5.81 -46.99 -23.18
C GLU A 303 -6.42 -47.96 -24.22
N GLU A 304 -6.89 -49.13 -23.80
CA GLU A 304 -7.65 -50.04 -24.67
C GLU A 304 -8.90 -49.36 -25.26
N LEU A 305 -9.68 -48.67 -24.43
CA LEU A 305 -10.87 -47.95 -24.88
C LEU A 305 -10.55 -46.77 -25.80
N GLU A 306 -9.46 -46.04 -25.57
CA GLU A 306 -9.00 -44.97 -26.48
C GLU A 306 -8.56 -45.53 -27.84
N ASN A 307 -7.87 -46.68 -27.83
CA ASN A 307 -7.49 -47.40 -29.05
C ASN A 307 -8.71 -47.96 -29.79
N GLU A 308 -9.70 -48.49 -29.08
CA GLU A 308 -10.96 -48.92 -29.68
C GLU A 308 -11.74 -47.74 -30.26
N ASN A 309 -11.80 -46.61 -29.56
CA ASN A 309 -12.52 -45.42 -30.02
C ASN A 309 -11.86 -44.82 -31.28
N SER A 310 -10.52 -44.74 -31.31
CA SER A 310 -9.79 -44.30 -32.50
C SER A 310 -9.98 -45.26 -33.69
N ALA A 311 -9.90 -46.57 -33.47
CA ALA A 311 -10.17 -47.57 -34.51
C ALA A 311 -11.63 -47.50 -35.02
N LEU A 312 -12.60 -47.24 -34.15
CA LEU A 312 -14.00 -47.04 -34.54
C LEU A 312 -14.20 -45.74 -35.33
N ARG A 313 -13.49 -44.66 -34.98
CA ARG A 313 -13.51 -43.41 -35.76
C ARG A 313 -12.96 -43.63 -37.17
N GLU A 314 -11.83 -44.31 -37.31
CA GLU A 314 -11.30 -44.65 -38.64
C GLU A 314 -12.25 -45.53 -39.46
N LYS A 315 -12.90 -46.51 -38.82
CA LYS A 315 -13.92 -47.33 -39.48
C LYS A 315 -15.11 -46.49 -39.92
N ASN A 316 -15.58 -45.58 -39.07
CA ASN A 316 -16.66 -44.66 -39.42
C ASN A 316 -16.28 -43.72 -40.56
N GLU A 317 -15.05 -43.21 -40.60
CA GLU A 317 -14.56 -42.39 -41.71
C GLU A 317 -14.50 -43.20 -43.02
N LYS A 318 -14.00 -44.44 -42.98
CA LYS A 318 -13.99 -45.35 -44.14
C LYS A 318 -15.41 -45.67 -44.62
N LEU A 319 -16.34 -45.92 -43.71
CA LEU A 319 -17.76 -46.15 -44.02
C LEU A 319 -18.42 -44.88 -44.58
N ALA A 320 -18.13 -43.70 -44.03
CA ALA A 320 -18.63 -42.43 -44.54
C ALA A 320 -18.10 -42.15 -45.96
N HIS A 321 -16.84 -42.46 -46.23
CA HIS A 321 -16.27 -42.35 -47.58
C HIS A 321 -16.90 -43.38 -48.53
N ALA A 322 -17.12 -44.62 -48.10
CA ALA A 322 -17.79 -45.64 -48.90
C ALA A 322 -19.24 -45.26 -49.22
N LEU A 323 -19.99 -44.74 -48.23
CA LEU A 323 -21.33 -44.19 -48.43
C LEU A 323 -21.34 -43.02 -49.40
N LYS A 324 -20.37 -42.09 -49.29
CA LYS A 324 -20.24 -40.96 -50.22
C LYS A 324 -19.95 -41.42 -51.65
N MET A 325 -19.17 -42.50 -51.82
CA MET A 325 -18.91 -43.09 -53.13
C MET A 325 -20.12 -43.84 -53.71
N LEU A 326 -20.95 -44.46 -52.86
CA LEU A 326 -22.18 -45.12 -53.30
C LEU A 326 -23.26 -44.09 -53.67
N LEU A 327 -23.48 -43.07 -52.83
CA LEU A 327 -24.40 -41.97 -53.11
C LEU A 327 -23.98 -41.17 -54.35
N GLY A 328 -22.68 -40.93 -54.54
CA GLY A 328 -22.17 -40.29 -55.77
C GLY A 328 -22.30 -41.16 -57.03
N LYS A 329 -22.47 -42.49 -56.88
CA LYS A 329 -22.78 -43.40 -57.98
C LYS A 329 -24.28 -43.45 -58.28
N GLU A 330 -25.14 -43.42 -57.27
CA GLU A 330 -26.59 -43.32 -57.46
C GLU A 330 -26.99 -42.00 -58.14
N GLU A 331 -26.36 -40.87 -57.76
CA GLU A 331 -26.59 -39.57 -58.42
C GLU A 331 -26.09 -39.52 -59.88
N SER A 332 -25.18 -40.43 -60.28
CA SER A 332 -24.67 -40.51 -61.67
C SER A 332 -25.35 -41.57 -62.54
N GLU A 333 -26.16 -42.47 -61.96
CA GLU A 333 -26.99 -43.42 -62.70
C GLU A 333 -28.45 -42.92 -62.91
N GLU A 334 -28.90 -41.89 -62.18
CA GLU A 334 -30.20 -41.23 -62.39
C GLU A 334 -30.15 -39.97 -63.31
N SER A 335 -29.02 -39.68 -63.96
CA SER A 335 -28.87 -38.57 -64.93
C SER A 335 -28.90 -39.00 -66.39
#